data_AF-A0A6M3XUM5-F1
#
_entry.id   AF-A0A6M3XUM5-F1
#
_cell.length_a   1.000
_cell.length_b   1.000
_cell.length_c   1.000
_cell.angle_alpha   90.00
_cell.angle_beta   90.00
_cell.angle_gamma   90.00
#
_symmetry.space_group_name_H-M   'P 1'
#
loop_
_entity.id
_entity.type
_entity.pdbx_description
1 polymer ?
#
loop_
_entity_poly.entity_id
_entity_poly.type
_entity_poly.pdbx_seq_one_letter_code
_entity_poly.pdbx_strand_id
1 'polypeptide(L)'
;DLKNNIEKQKQFVIKNGYISTYFNFRRYFKYHREEDHETLRQAVNTPIQGTAWNILQLALVDIDKRIEGLGLESRLVLQVYDSIVVETKEGEINVVARLLKDSMEGVIKPFEGLNRVKLKADVEVGPNLADMENFKF
;
A
#
# COMPACT_ATOMS: atom_id res chain seq x y z
N ASP A 1 -19.66 -12.26 5.81
CA ASP A 1 -20.47 -11.11 6.23
C ASP A 1 -19.57 -10.07 6.89
N LEU A 2 -19.59 -8.84 6.39
CA LEU A 2 -18.76 -7.71 6.84
C LEU A 2 -19.08 -7.32 8.28
N LYS A 3 -20.37 -7.26 8.64
CA LYS A 3 -20.82 -6.85 9.98
C LYS A 3 -20.26 -7.80 11.05
N ASN A 4 -20.33 -9.10 10.79
CA ASN A 4 -19.78 -10.12 11.69
C ASN A 4 -18.25 -10.04 11.81
N ASN A 5 -17.54 -9.64 10.75
CA ASN A 5 -16.07 -9.49 10.81
C ASN A 5 -15.69 -8.28 11.67
N ILE A 6 -16.36 -7.14 11.48
CA ILE A 6 -16.19 -5.92 12.29
C ILE A 6 -16.41 -6.24 13.77
N GLU A 7 -17.50 -6.95 14.11
CA GLU A 7 -17.79 -7.27 15.49
C GLU A 7 -16.72 -8.20 16.10
N LYS A 8 -16.27 -9.22 15.35
CA LYS A 8 -15.16 -10.08 15.78
C LYS A 8 -13.87 -9.30 16.07
N GLN A 9 -13.54 -8.30 15.24
CA GLN A 9 -12.36 -7.47 15.44
C GLN A 9 -12.48 -6.62 16.71
N LYS A 10 -13.65 -6.03 16.97
CA LYS A 10 -13.90 -5.28 18.21
C LYS A 10 -13.71 -6.15 19.44
N GLN A 11 -14.36 -7.31 19.46
CA GLN A 11 -14.27 -8.28 20.56
C GLN A 11 -12.83 -8.78 20.75
N PHE A 12 -12.08 -8.98 19.67
CA PHE A 12 -10.67 -9.33 19.74
C PHE A 12 -9.85 -8.24 20.43
N VAL A 13 -10.01 -6.97 20.06
CA VAL A 13 -9.27 -5.87 20.69
C VAL A 13 -9.67 -5.69 22.16
N ILE A 14 -10.95 -5.83 22.49
CA ILE A 14 -11.42 -5.72 23.88
C ILE A 14 -10.74 -6.76 24.77
N LYS A 15 -10.61 -7.99 24.28
CA LYS A 15 -10.00 -9.09 25.01
C LYS A 15 -8.47 -9.03 25.06
N ASN A 16 -7.82 -8.62 23.97
CA ASN A 16 -6.36 -8.79 23.81
C ASN A 16 -5.57 -7.47 23.88
N GLY A 17 -6.21 -6.31 23.74
CA GLY A 17 -5.56 -5.00 23.78
C GLY A 17 -4.73 -4.65 22.54
N TYR A 18 -4.83 -5.43 21.46
CA TYR A 18 -4.14 -5.14 20.19
C TYR A 18 -4.92 -5.65 18.98
N ILE A 19 -4.56 -5.17 17.79
CA ILE A 19 -4.98 -5.71 16.50
C ILE A 19 -3.76 -5.85 15.57
N SER A 20 -3.86 -6.67 14.53
CA SER A 20 -2.76 -6.91 13.58
C SER A 20 -3.18 -6.67 12.13
N THR A 21 -2.22 -6.26 11.29
CA THR A 21 -2.37 -6.29 9.82
C THR A 21 -2.23 -7.72 9.29
N TYR A 22 -2.47 -7.93 7.99
CA TYR A 22 -2.23 -9.23 7.34
C TYR A 22 -0.77 -9.69 7.50
N PHE A 23 0.17 -8.75 7.49
CA PHE A 23 1.61 -9.02 7.66
C PHE A 23 2.05 -9.05 9.13
N ASN A 24 1.11 -9.22 10.07
CA ASN A 24 1.36 -9.33 11.51
C ASN A 24 1.96 -8.10 12.20
N PHE A 25 1.90 -6.91 11.59
CA PHE A 25 2.24 -5.67 12.29
C PHE A 25 1.16 -5.36 13.33
N ARG A 26 1.56 -5.16 14.58
CA ARG A 26 0.65 -4.98 15.71
C ARG A 26 0.50 -3.51 16.09
N ARG A 27 -0.75 -3.09 16.29
CA ARG A 27 -1.09 -1.85 17.00
C ARG A 27 -1.67 -2.20 18.35
N TYR A 28 -1.06 -1.66 19.39
CA TYR A 28 -1.52 -1.80 20.77
C TYR A 28 -2.40 -0.62 21.18
N PHE A 29 -3.41 -0.89 22.01
CA PHE A 29 -4.33 0.10 22.51
C PHE A 29 -4.24 0.15 24.03
N LYS A 30 -4.04 1.35 24.59
CA LYS A 30 -3.97 1.57 26.04
C LYS A 30 -5.33 1.36 26.71
N TYR A 31 -6.39 1.81 26.04
CA TYR A 31 -7.77 1.60 26.45
C TYR A 31 -8.44 0.75 25.38
N HIS A 32 -9.21 -0.27 25.78
CA HIS A 32 -9.83 -1.22 24.85
C HIS A 32 -11.14 -1.76 25.46
N ARG A 33 -12.03 -0.87 25.88
CA ARG A 33 -13.34 -1.23 26.46
C ARG A 33 -14.45 -1.05 25.43
N GLU A 34 -15.63 -1.62 25.70
CA GLU A 34 -16.78 -1.55 24.78
C GLU A 34 -17.25 -0.11 24.52
N GLU A 35 -17.12 0.76 25.51
CA GLU A 35 -17.51 2.17 25.46
C GLU A 35 -16.50 3.04 24.72
N ASP A 36 -15.29 2.53 24.46
CA ASP A 36 -14.24 3.25 23.74
C ASP A 36 -14.43 3.14 22.22
N HIS A 37 -15.43 3.86 21.73
CA HIS A 37 -15.79 3.86 20.31
C HIS A 37 -14.67 4.38 19.40
N GLU A 38 -13.77 5.23 19.90
CA GLU A 38 -12.65 5.71 19.10
C GLU A 38 -11.62 4.59 18.89
N THR A 39 -11.19 3.92 19.96
CA THR A 39 -10.31 2.75 19.85
C THR A 39 -10.93 1.69 18.96
N LEU A 40 -12.21 1.37 19.13
CA LEU A 40 -12.87 0.34 18.33
C LEU A 40 -12.95 0.73 16.85
N ARG A 41 -13.14 2.01 16.51
CA ARG A 41 -13.05 2.49 15.12
C ARG A 41 -11.63 2.34 14.57
N GLN A 42 -10.62 2.73 15.34
CA GLN A 42 -9.22 2.58 14.94
C GLN A 42 -8.84 1.10 14.75
N ALA A 43 -9.31 0.23 15.64
CA ALA A 43 -9.11 -1.21 15.58
C ALA A 43 -9.67 -1.82 14.30
N VAL A 44 -10.87 -1.41 13.88
CA VAL A 44 -11.50 -1.89 12.64
C VAL A 44 -10.74 -1.41 11.40
N ASN A 45 -10.25 -0.16 11.43
CA ASN A 45 -9.55 0.42 10.28
C ASN A 45 -8.11 -0.09 10.13
N THR A 46 -7.44 -0.42 11.24
CA THR A 46 -6.02 -0.77 11.26
C THR A 46 -5.67 -1.97 10.37
N PRO A 47 -6.39 -3.11 10.39
CA PRO A 47 -6.11 -4.22 9.50
C PRO A 47 -6.16 -3.85 8.03
N ILE A 48 -7.12 -3.02 7.63
CA ILE A 48 -7.32 -2.65 6.22
C ILE A 48 -6.26 -1.65 5.78
N GLN A 49 -6.16 -0.52 6.49
CA GLN A 49 -5.22 0.57 6.15
C GLN A 49 -3.76 0.15 6.33
N GLY A 50 -3.47 -0.56 7.43
CA GLY A 50 -2.11 -1.04 7.70
C GLY A 50 -1.65 -2.08 6.69
N THR A 51 -2.55 -2.99 6.26
CA THR A 51 -2.21 -3.94 5.19
C THR A 51 -1.99 -3.22 3.86
N ALA A 52 -2.83 -2.25 3.50
CA ALA A 52 -2.64 -1.45 2.29
C ALA A 52 -1.30 -0.69 2.32
N TRP A 53 -0.96 -0.08 3.45
CA TRP A 53 0.34 0.56 3.66
C TRP A 53 1.49 -0.44 3.52
N ASN A 54 1.39 -1.63 4.13
CA ASN A 54 2.41 -2.68 4.00
C ASN A 54 2.64 -3.08 2.53
N ILE A 55 1.58 -3.23 1.74
CA ILE A 55 1.67 -3.54 0.30
C ILE A 55 2.40 -2.41 -0.44
N LEU A 56 2.03 -1.16 -0.18
CA LEU A 56 2.67 -0.01 -0.80
C LEU A 56 4.17 0.08 -0.43
N GLN A 57 4.53 -0.20 0.82
CA GLN A 57 5.94 -0.23 1.24
C GLN A 57 6.73 -1.33 0.52
N LEU A 58 6.14 -2.50 0.30
CA LEU A 58 6.77 -3.55 -0.51
C LEU A 58 6.99 -3.09 -1.96
N ALA A 59 6.00 -2.40 -2.56
CA ALA A 59 6.13 -1.83 -3.89
C ALA A 59 7.24 -0.76 -3.96
N LEU A 60 7.31 0.14 -2.98
CA LEU A 60 8.35 1.17 -2.89
C LEU A 60 9.76 0.54 -2.87
N VAL A 61 9.97 -0.47 -2.02
CA VAL A 61 11.26 -1.15 -1.91
C VAL A 61 11.62 -1.91 -3.20
N ASP A 62 10.65 -2.50 -3.87
CA ASP A 62 10.87 -3.18 -5.15
C ASP A 62 11.21 -2.19 -6.27
N ILE A 63 10.48 -1.07 -6.35
CA ILE A 63 10.72 0.01 -7.33
C ILE A 63 12.12 0.57 -7.18
N ASP A 64 12.50 0.95 -5.94
CA ASP A 64 13.79 1.53 -5.61
C ASP A 64 14.95 0.60 -6.03
N LYS A 65 14.87 -0.69 -5.65
CA LYS A 65 15.84 -1.70 -6.06
C LYS A 65 15.94 -1.90 -7.56
N ARG A 66 14.81 -1.84 -8.28
CA ARG A 66 14.81 -2.03 -9.74
C ARG A 66 15.38 -0.81 -10.47
N ILE A 67 15.14 0.41 -9.96
CA ILE A 67 15.76 1.63 -10.46
C ILE A 67 17.28 1.54 -10.31
N GLU A 68 17.77 1.21 -9.12
CA GLU A 68 19.21 1.03 -8.85
C GLU A 68 19.82 -0.09 -9.70
N GLY A 69 19.16 -1.25 -9.74
CA GLY A 69 19.66 -2.44 -10.45
C GLY A 69 19.71 -2.30 -11.97
N LEU A 70 18.90 -1.41 -12.55
CA LEU A 70 18.95 -1.05 -13.96
C LEU A 70 19.90 0.13 -14.26
N GLY A 71 20.47 0.76 -13.24
CA GLY A 71 21.36 1.91 -13.39
C GLY A 71 20.66 3.14 -13.95
N LEU A 72 19.36 3.30 -13.68
CA LEU A 72 18.59 4.44 -14.15
C LEU A 72 18.97 5.71 -13.38
N GLU A 73 18.91 6.86 -14.05
CA GLU A 73 19.07 8.16 -13.39
C GLU A 73 17.79 8.60 -12.65
N SER A 74 16.65 7.96 -12.95
CA SER A 74 15.36 8.17 -12.31
C SER A 74 15.41 7.97 -10.79
N ARG A 75 14.55 8.69 -10.06
CA ARG A 75 14.52 8.66 -8.59
C ARG A 75 13.11 8.68 -8.03
N LEU A 76 12.91 7.90 -6.98
CA LEU A 76 11.70 7.99 -6.17
C LEU A 76 11.70 9.30 -5.38
N VAL A 77 10.67 10.13 -5.58
CA VAL A 77 10.60 11.48 -4.98
C VAL A 77 9.66 11.52 -3.79
N LEU A 78 8.44 10.99 -3.96
CA LEU A 78 7.38 11.14 -2.98
C LEU A 78 6.37 10.00 -3.05
N GLN A 79 5.78 9.67 -1.91
CA GLN A 79 4.58 8.85 -1.81
C GLN A 79 3.42 9.71 -1.30
N VAL A 80 2.30 9.71 -2.03
CA VAL A 80 1.09 10.48 -1.70
C VAL A 80 -0.09 9.51 -1.67
N TYR A 81 -0.58 9.19 -0.47
CA TYR A 81 -1.61 8.16 -0.26
C TYR A 81 -1.21 6.81 -0.89
N ASP A 82 -1.93 6.35 -1.91
CA ASP A 82 -1.69 5.14 -2.69
C ASP A 82 -0.89 5.38 -3.98
N SER A 83 -0.50 6.63 -4.26
CA SER A 83 0.31 7.03 -5.42
C SER A 83 1.78 7.18 -5.08
N ILE A 84 2.64 6.86 -6.06
CA ILE A 84 4.10 7.01 -5.99
C ILE A 84 4.52 7.98 -7.10
N VAL A 85 5.36 8.94 -6.76
CA VAL A 85 5.93 9.92 -7.69
C VAL A 85 7.40 9.61 -7.91
N VAL A 86 7.75 9.41 -9.18
CA VAL A 86 9.12 9.20 -9.64
C VAL A 86 9.49 10.33 -10.60
N GLU A 87 10.62 10.98 -10.34
CA GLU A 87 11.26 11.85 -11.31
C GLU A 87 12.06 10.99 -12.27
N THR A 88 11.81 11.14 -13.58
CA THR A 88 12.40 10.30 -14.62
C THR A 88 13.03 11.14 -15.72
N LYS A 89 14.07 10.61 -16.35
CA LYS A 89 14.56 11.16 -17.63
C LYS A 89 13.58 10.82 -18.75
N GLU A 90 13.52 11.68 -19.76
CA GLU A 90 12.64 11.50 -20.92
C GLU A 90 12.91 10.17 -21.64
N GLY A 91 14.19 9.79 -21.80
CA GLY A 91 14.58 8.50 -22.38
C GLY A 91 14.25 7.27 -21.53
N GLU A 92 13.93 7.44 -20.25
CA GLU A 92 13.65 6.34 -19.30
C GLU A 92 12.15 6.12 -19.07
N ILE A 93 11.29 7.05 -19.54
CA ILE A 93 9.84 7.04 -19.27
C ILE A 93 9.20 5.67 -19.50
N ASN A 94 9.44 5.05 -20.65
CA ASN A 94 8.86 3.75 -21.00
C ASN A 94 9.28 2.64 -20.03
N VAL A 95 10.54 2.63 -19.62
CA VAL A 95 11.11 1.62 -18.73
C VAL A 95 10.58 1.81 -17.32
N VAL A 96 10.59 3.06 -16.83
CA VAL A 96 10.10 3.42 -15.50
C VAL A 96 8.61 3.16 -15.39
N ALA A 97 7.80 3.54 -16.39
CA ALA A 97 6.35 3.32 -16.37
C ALA A 97 6.00 1.83 -16.26
N ARG A 98 6.67 0.96 -17.04
CA ARG A 98 6.50 -0.50 -16.96
C ARG A 98 6.95 -1.03 -15.61
N LEU A 99 8.12 -0.59 -15.13
CA LEU A 99 8.66 -0.97 -13.83
C LEU A 99 7.66 -0.65 -12.71
N LEU A 100 7.16 0.58 -12.65
CA LEU A 100 6.18 1.02 -11.64
C LEU A 100 4.93 0.16 -11.64
N LYS A 101 4.35 -0.07 -12.82
CA LYS A 101 3.14 -0.89 -12.96
C LYS A 101 3.37 -2.33 -12.52
N ASP A 102 4.44 -2.95 -13.01
CA ASP A 102 4.79 -4.33 -12.68
C ASP A 102 5.01 -4.51 -11.16
N SER A 103 5.69 -3.55 -10.53
CA SER A 103 5.94 -3.57 -9.09
C SER A 103 4.63 -3.41 -8.31
N MET A 104 3.83 -2.38 -8.59
CA MET A 104 2.58 -2.12 -7.87
C MET A 104 1.54 -3.25 -8.03
N GLU A 105 1.45 -3.88 -9.20
CA GLU A 105 0.54 -5.01 -9.45
C GLU A 105 1.12 -6.38 -8.99
N GLY A 106 2.43 -6.46 -8.80
CA GLY A 106 3.16 -7.72 -8.65
C GLY A 106 3.59 -8.07 -7.22
N VAL A 107 3.83 -7.10 -6.34
CA VAL A 107 4.47 -7.35 -5.04
C VAL A 107 3.70 -8.25 -4.09
N ILE A 108 2.39 -8.42 -4.29
CA ILE A 108 1.56 -9.28 -3.43
C ILE A 108 1.47 -10.74 -3.88
N LYS A 109 1.92 -11.08 -5.10
CA LYS A 109 1.84 -12.44 -5.66
C LYS A 109 2.42 -13.54 -4.77
N PRO A 110 3.50 -13.31 -3.99
CA PRO A 110 4.02 -14.32 -3.07
C PRO A 110 3.13 -14.64 -1.86
N PHE A 111 2.09 -13.84 -1.57
CA PHE A 111 1.30 -13.95 -0.34
C PHE A 111 -0.02 -14.68 -0.58
N GLU A 112 -0.06 -15.96 -0.19
CA GLU A 112 -1.25 -16.80 -0.31
C GLU A 112 -2.46 -16.20 0.44
N GLY A 113 -3.53 -15.94 -0.30
CA GLY A 113 -4.77 -15.36 0.25
C GLY A 113 -5.02 -13.90 -0.12
N LEU A 114 -3.98 -13.15 -0.51
CA LEU A 114 -4.15 -11.80 -1.10
C LEU A 114 -4.35 -11.83 -2.62
N ASN A 115 -3.99 -12.93 -3.29
CA ASN A 115 -4.14 -13.11 -4.74
C ASN A 115 -5.57 -13.34 -5.25
N ARG A 116 -6.58 -13.27 -4.37
CA ARG A 116 -7.99 -13.43 -4.76
C ARG A 116 -8.49 -12.28 -5.62
N VAL A 117 -7.87 -11.12 -5.50
CA VAL A 117 -8.18 -9.91 -6.27
C VAL A 117 -6.88 -9.37 -6.85
N LYS A 118 -6.88 -9.03 -8.13
CA LYS A 118 -5.72 -8.41 -8.79
C LYS A 118 -5.66 -6.94 -8.40
N LEU A 119 -4.50 -6.48 -7.96
CA LEU A 119 -4.21 -5.06 -7.85
C LEU A 119 -4.02 -4.51 -9.27
N LYS A 120 -4.61 -3.35 -9.53
CA LYS A 120 -4.46 -2.62 -10.78
C LYS A 120 -3.75 -1.32 -10.48
N ALA A 121 -2.72 -1.00 -11.25
CA ALA A 121 -2.04 0.28 -11.19
C ALA A 121 -2.23 1.04 -12.51
N ASP A 122 -2.56 2.31 -12.37
CA ASP A 122 -2.56 3.28 -13.46
C ASP A 122 -1.28 4.12 -13.35
N VAL A 123 -0.72 4.51 -14.50
CA VAL A 123 0.52 5.30 -14.56
C VAL A 123 0.24 6.54 -15.38
N GLU A 124 0.67 7.67 -14.86
CA GLU A 124 0.56 8.97 -15.51
C GLU A 124 1.95 9.60 -15.62
N VAL A 125 2.16 10.39 -16.68
CA VAL A 125 3.44 11.05 -16.97
C VAL A 125 3.16 12.49 -17.38
N GLY A 126 4.00 13.41 -16.92
CA GLY A 126 3.84 14.83 -17.18
C GLY A 126 5.10 15.63 -16.78
N PRO A 127 5.23 16.87 -17.24
CA PRO A 127 6.35 17.75 -16.88
C PRO A 127 6.31 18.19 -15.41
N ASN A 128 5.15 18.13 -14.77
CA ASN A 128 4.97 18.42 -13.35
C ASN A 128 3.71 17.68 -12.83
N LEU A 129 3.50 17.69 -11.51
CA LEU A 129 2.42 16.94 -10.86
C LEU A 129 1.00 17.43 -11.22
N ALA A 130 0.85 18.69 -11.62
CA ALA A 130 -0.44 19.24 -12.02
C ALA A 130 -0.82 18.86 -13.46
N ASP A 131 0.17 18.65 -14.33
CA ASP A 131 0.01 18.42 -15.76
C ASP A 131 0.32 16.95 -16.14
N MET A 132 -0.30 15.99 -15.45
CA MET A 132 -0.11 14.56 -15.67
C MET A 132 -1.12 14.02 -16.70
N GLU A 133 -0.65 13.16 -17.61
CA GLU A 133 -1.50 12.45 -18.57
C GLU A 133 -1.35 10.93 -18.44
N ASN A 134 -2.44 10.21 -18.69
CA ASN A 134 -2.45 8.75 -18.65
C ASN A 134 -1.45 8.15 -19.66
N PHE A 135 -0.50 7.36 -19.14
CA PHE A 135 0.50 6.68 -19.93
C PHE A 135 -0.09 5.43 -20.62
N LYS A 136 0.13 5.31 -21.93
CA LYS A 136 -0.33 4.17 -22.73
C LYS A 136 0.82 3.18 -22.94
N PHE A 137 0.64 1.96 -22.43
CA PHE A 137 1.61 0.86 -22.45
C PHE A 137 1.76 0.18 -23.82
#